data_AF-A0A7Y6NH14-F1
#
_entry.id   AF-A0A7Y6NH14-F1
#
_cell.length_a   1.000
_cell.length_b   1.000
_cell.length_c   1.000
_cell.angle_alpha   90.00
_cell.angle_beta   90.00
_cell.angle_gamma   90.00
#
_symmetry.space_group_name_H-M   'P 1'
#
loop_
_entity.id
_entity.type
_entity.pdbx_description
1 polymer ?
#
loop_
_entity_poly.entity_id
_entity_poly.type
_entity_poly.pdbx_seq_one_letter_code
_entity_poly.pdbx_strand_id
1 'polypeptide(L)'
;MLTLDLLQNSLPQQLKTRVTQDMVDSFNASITDPLVAENMRDNLLSYTRVLADGRFKMADYMDAVRYVSFKLMGYPNQDAYARTFPNRWQALHAQGASPKDISAYVSAYNKNKLVNLILEQTLIPTHVLNQDIYQKAINVQADMMMNAKSEKVRVEAANSLLNHLKRPDTHKVELEIGIKDSSGLRELKDSMAQLAQQQRDMIQGGHISARSVAHSPLVIEAGDDE
;
A
#
# COMPACT_ATOMS: atom_id res chain seq x y z
N MET A 1 -5.60 -20.43 -1.98
CA MET A 1 -4.55 -20.46 -0.94
C MET A 1 -3.49 -19.41 -1.28
N LEU A 2 -2.83 -18.85 -0.26
CA LEU A 2 -1.73 -17.90 -0.45
C LEU A 2 -0.45 -18.65 -0.81
N THR A 3 0.28 -18.20 -1.83
CA THR A 3 1.59 -18.75 -2.20
C THR A 3 2.69 -17.73 -1.88
N LEU A 4 3.93 -18.21 -1.71
CA LEU A 4 5.09 -17.36 -1.46
C LEU A 4 5.31 -16.37 -2.61
N ASP A 5 5.28 -16.86 -3.85
CA ASP A 5 5.48 -16.03 -5.04
C ASP A 5 4.43 -14.92 -5.17
N LEU A 6 3.16 -15.24 -4.90
CA LEU A 6 2.07 -14.26 -4.94
C LEU A 6 2.29 -13.16 -3.90
N LEU A 7 2.68 -13.54 -2.67
CA LEU A 7 2.96 -12.59 -1.61
C LEU A 7 4.18 -11.72 -1.95
N GLN A 8 5.28 -12.33 -2.42
CA GLN A 8 6.49 -11.60 -2.81
C GLN A 8 6.22 -10.61 -3.95
N ASN A 9 5.40 -10.98 -4.94
CA ASN A 9 5.07 -10.10 -6.06
C ASN A 9 4.20 -8.91 -5.66
N SER A 10 3.38 -9.06 -4.61
CA SER A 10 2.52 -7.99 -4.09
C SER A 10 3.24 -6.99 -3.17
N LEU A 11 4.45 -7.31 -2.71
CA LEU A 11 5.19 -6.50 -1.75
C LEU A 11 6.16 -5.51 -2.41
N PRO A 12 6.43 -4.36 -1.76
CA PRO A 12 7.52 -3.48 -2.14
C PRO A 12 8.86 -4.23 -2.22
N GLN A 13 9.72 -3.85 -3.18
CA GLN A 13 10.97 -4.58 -3.49
C GLN A 13 11.87 -4.82 -2.27
N GLN A 14 11.88 -3.89 -1.31
CA GLN A 14 12.68 -3.96 -0.08
C GLN A 14 12.19 -5.02 0.93
N LEU A 15 10.96 -5.49 0.78
CA LEU A 15 10.31 -6.41 1.72
C LEU A 15 10.17 -7.84 1.17
N LYS A 16 10.38 -8.05 -0.14
CA LYS A 16 10.27 -9.36 -0.79
C LYS A 16 11.16 -10.41 -0.12
N THR A 17 12.38 -10.04 0.27
CA THR A 17 13.35 -10.92 0.94
C THR A 17 13.02 -11.23 2.41
N ARG A 18 12.03 -10.54 2.99
CA ARG A 18 11.63 -10.74 4.40
C ARG A 18 10.50 -11.76 4.58
N VAL A 19 9.94 -12.27 3.48
CA VAL A 19 8.88 -13.27 3.50
C VAL A 19 9.48 -14.66 3.45
N THR A 20 9.08 -15.52 4.38
CA THR A 20 9.48 -16.93 4.41
C THR A 20 8.30 -17.85 4.11
N GLN A 21 8.60 -19.07 3.66
CA GLN A 21 7.58 -20.10 3.41
C GLN A 21 6.78 -20.40 4.70
N ASP A 22 7.46 -20.50 5.84
CA ASP A 22 6.83 -20.72 7.16
C ASP A 22 5.75 -19.69 7.50
N MET A 23 5.93 -18.41 7.09
CA MET A 23 4.93 -17.38 7.32
C MET A 23 3.66 -17.62 6.48
N VAL A 24 3.84 -18.02 5.22
CA VAL A 24 2.74 -18.33 4.30
C VAL A 24 1.99 -19.58 4.77
N ASP A 25 2.72 -20.60 5.20
CA ASP A 25 2.15 -21.85 5.70
C ASP A 25 1.39 -21.62 7.00
N SER A 26 1.95 -20.85 7.93
CA SER A 26 1.27 -20.45 9.16
C SER A 26 -0.03 -19.68 8.89
N PHE A 27 -0.01 -18.78 7.89
CA PHE A 27 -1.20 -18.06 7.47
C PHE A 27 -2.27 -18.99 6.90
N ASN A 28 -1.89 -19.89 5.98
CA ASN A 28 -2.82 -20.85 5.39
C ASN A 28 -3.37 -21.85 6.44
N ALA A 29 -2.54 -22.31 7.38
CA ALA A 29 -2.94 -23.25 8.44
C ALA A 29 -3.88 -22.62 9.47
N SER A 30 -3.82 -21.30 9.66
CA SER A 30 -4.67 -20.57 10.60
C SER A 30 -6.11 -20.40 10.11
N ILE A 31 -6.42 -20.77 8.86
CA ILE A 31 -7.72 -20.51 8.23
C ILE A 31 -8.33 -21.82 7.74
N THR A 32 -9.30 -22.32 8.51
CA THR A 32 -9.96 -23.60 8.23
C THR A 32 -11.11 -23.50 7.23
N ASP A 33 -11.70 -22.30 7.08
CA ASP A 33 -12.81 -22.06 6.17
C ASP A 33 -12.27 -21.50 4.82
N PRO A 34 -12.50 -22.20 3.70
CA PRO A 34 -12.03 -21.77 2.38
C PRO A 34 -12.48 -20.36 1.97
N LEU A 35 -13.70 -19.94 2.31
CA LEU A 35 -14.23 -18.62 1.95
C LEU A 35 -13.60 -17.51 2.78
N VAL A 36 -13.35 -17.79 4.06
CA VAL A 36 -12.62 -16.90 4.98
C VAL A 36 -11.17 -16.76 4.50
N ALA A 37 -10.55 -17.85 4.04
CA ALA A 37 -9.17 -17.85 3.54
C ALA A 37 -8.98 -16.96 2.32
N GLU A 38 -9.94 -16.98 1.39
CA GLU A 38 -9.92 -16.13 0.21
C GLU A 38 -10.03 -14.65 0.58
N ASN A 39 -11.02 -14.27 1.39
CA ASN A 39 -11.18 -12.88 1.83
C ASN A 39 -9.94 -12.36 2.58
N MET A 40 -9.37 -13.19 3.47
CA MET A 40 -8.17 -12.84 4.23
C MET A 40 -6.93 -12.69 3.33
N ARG A 41 -6.79 -13.56 2.32
CA ARG A 41 -5.72 -13.45 1.31
C ARG A 41 -5.85 -12.13 0.55
N ASP A 42 -7.04 -11.82 0.06
CA ASP A 42 -7.26 -10.63 -0.77
C ASP A 42 -7.05 -9.35 0.06
N ASN A 43 -7.47 -9.36 1.33
CA ASN A 43 -7.14 -8.33 2.31
C ASN A 43 -5.61 -8.17 2.49
N LEU A 44 -4.88 -9.28 2.66
CA LEU A 44 -3.42 -9.26 2.83
C LEU A 44 -2.71 -8.62 1.63
N LEU A 45 -3.15 -8.91 0.41
CA LEU A 45 -2.54 -8.33 -0.79
C LEU A 45 -2.92 -6.86 -0.98
N SER A 46 -4.15 -6.49 -0.59
CA SER A 46 -4.68 -5.13 -0.75
C SER A 46 -4.05 -4.12 0.22
N TYR A 47 -3.69 -4.55 1.43
CA TYR A 47 -3.19 -3.64 2.47
C TYR A 47 -1.65 -3.54 2.50
N THR A 48 -0.95 -4.04 1.48
CA THR A 48 0.51 -4.03 1.38
C THR A 48 1.10 -2.61 1.42
N ARG A 49 0.31 -1.60 1.04
CA ARG A 49 0.69 -0.18 1.16
C ARG A 49 1.01 0.24 2.60
N VAL A 50 0.40 -0.37 3.62
CA VAL A 50 0.71 -0.09 5.03
C VAL A 50 2.16 -0.41 5.38
N LEU A 51 2.78 -1.36 4.65
CA LEU A 51 4.17 -1.75 4.84
C LEU A 51 5.16 -0.82 4.12
N ALA A 52 4.71 0.01 3.18
CA ALA A 52 5.59 0.88 2.38
C ALA A 52 6.36 1.90 3.24
N ASP A 53 5.78 2.33 4.36
CA ASP A 53 6.43 3.23 5.33
C ASP A 53 7.62 2.58 6.08
N GLY A 54 7.82 1.27 5.94
CA GLY A 54 9.00 0.54 6.44
C GLY A 54 9.09 0.38 7.97
N ARG A 55 8.06 0.78 8.72
CA ARG A 55 8.08 0.82 10.20
C ARG A 55 7.62 -0.48 10.89
N PHE A 56 7.06 -1.42 10.15
CA PHE A 56 6.41 -2.61 10.72
C PHE A 56 7.09 -3.90 10.27
N LYS A 57 7.07 -4.92 11.13
CA LYS A 57 7.57 -6.26 10.81
C LYS A 57 6.51 -7.01 10.00
N MET A 58 6.95 -7.90 9.10
CA MET A 58 6.05 -8.69 8.27
C MET A 58 5.13 -9.61 9.09
N ALA A 59 5.68 -10.26 10.13
CA ALA A 59 4.90 -11.10 11.02
C ALA A 59 3.78 -10.32 11.74
N ASP A 60 4.12 -9.15 12.30
CA ASP A 60 3.14 -8.27 12.98
C ASP A 60 2.03 -7.81 12.02
N TYR A 61 2.39 -7.58 10.75
CA TYR A 61 1.44 -7.23 9.70
C TYR A 61 0.50 -8.37 9.35
N MET A 62 1.00 -9.59 9.17
CA MET A 62 0.16 -10.74 8.88
C MET A 62 -0.82 -11.03 10.02
N ASP A 63 -0.37 -10.89 11.27
CA ASP A 63 -1.24 -11.01 12.44
C ASP A 63 -2.29 -9.89 12.50
N ALA A 64 -1.90 -8.65 12.19
CA ALA A 64 -2.82 -7.52 12.18
C ALA A 64 -3.88 -7.64 11.08
N VAL A 65 -3.51 -8.09 9.87
CA VAL A 65 -4.47 -8.38 8.80
C VAL A 65 -5.42 -9.52 9.21
N ARG A 66 -4.91 -10.55 9.90
CA ARG A 66 -5.74 -11.65 10.40
C ARG A 66 -6.77 -11.14 11.40
N TYR A 67 -6.33 -10.33 12.36
CA TYR A 67 -7.19 -9.70 13.36
C TYR A 67 -8.27 -8.82 12.73
N VAL A 68 -7.89 -7.91 11.82
CA VAL A 68 -8.83 -7.01 11.15
C VAL A 68 -9.82 -7.79 10.28
N SER A 69 -9.38 -8.87 9.63
CA SER A 69 -10.29 -9.70 8.83
C SER A 69 -11.37 -10.35 9.70
N PHE A 70 -11.02 -10.87 10.88
CA PHE A 70 -12.04 -11.35 11.83
C PHE A 70 -12.96 -10.22 12.31
N LYS A 71 -12.42 -9.02 12.53
CA LYS A 71 -13.23 -7.85 12.88
C LYS A 71 -14.25 -7.49 11.79
N LEU A 72 -13.84 -7.53 10.51
CA LEU A 72 -14.71 -7.27 9.37
C LEU A 72 -15.80 -8.34 9.19
N MET A 73 -15.53 -9.58 9.61
CA MET A 73 -16.52 -10.66 9.66
C MET A 73 -17.53 -10.51 10.80
N GLY A 74 -17.41 -9.47 11.63
CA GLY A 74 -18.33 -9.19 12.73
C GLY A 74 -17.94 -9.81 14.08
N TYR A 75 -16.77 -10.44 14.19
CA TYR A 75 -16.32 -10.96 15.48
C TYR A 75 -16.00 -9.83 16.47
N PRO A 76 -16.37 -9.99 17.76
CA PRO A 76 -15.98 -9.04 18.80
C PRO A 76 -14.47 -9.05 19.03
N ASN A 77 -13.95 -8.00 19.68
CA ASN A 77 -12.50 -7.81 19.85
C ASN A 77 -11.82 -9.01 20.55
N GLN A 78 -12.49 -9.62 21.53
CA GLN A 78 -11.94 -10.77 22.27
C GLN A 78 -11.82 -12.00 21.37
N ASP A 79 -12.87 -12.34 20.63
CA ASP A 79 -12.87 -13.49 19.72
C ASP A 79 -11.87 -13.31 18.58
N ALA A 80 -11.83 -12.12 17.98
CA ALA A 80 -10.84 -11.80 16.95
C ALA A 80 -9.40 -11.93 17.48
N TYR A 81 -9.15 -11.51 18.73
CA TYR A 81 -7.85 -11.64 19.37
C TYR A 81 -7.50 -13.11 19.66
N ALA A 82 -8.45 -13.87 20.22
CA ALA A 82 -8.26 -15.28 20.55
C ALA A 82 -7.96 -16.12 19.30
N ARG A 83 -8.67 -15.85 18.19
CA ARG A 83 -8.43 -16.51 16.90
C ARG A 83 -7.11 -16.10 16.25
N THR A 84 -6.68 -14.85 16.45
CA THR A 84 -5.41 -14.37 15.90
C THR A 84 -4.21 -14.94 16.67
N PHE A 85 -4.33 -15.05 18.00
CA PHE A 85 -3.26 -15.47 18.90
C PHE A 85 -3.69 -16.62 19.83
N PRO A 86 -4.00 -17.82 19.30
CA PRO A 86 -4.53 -18.93 20.11
C PRO A 86 -3.58 -19.35 21.23
N ASN A 87 -2.27 -19.41 20.96
CA ASN A 87 -1.26 -19.77 21.95
C ASN A 87 -1.17 -18.73 23.09
N ARG A 88 -1.22 -17.43 22.75
CA ARG A 88 -1.18 -16.36 23.76
C ARG A 88 -2.46 -16.34 24.58
N TRP A 89 -3.60 -16.58 23.96
CA TRP A 89 -4.89 -16.69 24.63
C TRP A 89 -4.91 -17.84 25.64
N GLN A 90 -4.44 -19.03 25.24
CA GLN A 90 -4.30 -20.19 26.13
C GLN A 90 -3.33 -19.90 27.28
N ALA A 91 -2.19 -19.27 27.00
CA ALA A 91 -1.21 -18.92 28.04
C ALA A 91 -1.79 -17.95 29.08
N LEU A 92 -2.56 -16.94 28.67
CA LEU A 92 -3.22 -16.01 29.59
C LEU A 92 -4.21 -16.72 30.52
N HIS A 93 -4.98 -17.67 29.98
CA HIS A 93 -5.89 -18.49 30.79
C HIS A 93 -5.14 -19.44 31.72
N ALA A 94 -4.05 -20.08 31.26
CA ALA A 94 -3.23 -20.96 32.08
C ALA A 94 -2.54 -20.21 33.23
N GLN A 95 -2.18 -18.94 33.02
CA GLN A 95 -1.63 -18.05 34.04
C GLN A 95 -2.70 -17.52 35.02
N GLY A 96 -3.98 -17.84 34.83
CA GLY A 96 -5.07 -17.35 35.66
C GLY A 96 -5.32 -15.84 35.52
N ALA A 97 -4.99 -15.25 34.37
CA ALA A 97 -5.21 -13.83 34.12
C ALA A 97 -6.70 -13.48 34.30
N SER A 98 -6.98 -12.35 34.95
CA SER A 98 -8.36 -11.94 35.18
C SER A 98 -9.03 -11.53 33.86
N PRO A 99 -10.38 -11.59 33.75
CA PRO A 99 -11.09 -11.09 32.58
C PRO A 99 -10.78 -9.62 32.26
N LYS A 100 -10.46 -8.83 33.29
CA LYS A 100 -10.06 -7.43 33.15
C LYS A 100 -8.69 -7.28 32.48
N ASP A 101 -7.73 -8.12 32.86
CA ASP A 101 -6.38 -8.10 32.27
C ASP A 101 -6.42 -8.55 30.81
N ILE A 102 -7.17 -9.62 30.52
CA ILE A 102 -7.40 -10.08 29.14
C ILE A 102 -8.02 -8.96 28.30
N SER A 103 -9.07 -8.29 28.83
CA SER A 103 -9.69 -7.15 28.16
C SER A 103 -8.72 -5.99 27.92
N ALA A 104 -7.80 -5.73 28.84
CA ALA A 104 -6.75 -4.72 28.67
C ALA A 104 -5.78 -5.09 27.54
N TYR A 105 -5.31 -6.33 27.45
CA TYR A 105 -4.45 -6.79 26.35
C TYR A 105 -5.15 -6.70 24.99
N VAL A 106 -6.40 -7.15 24.92
CA VAL A 106 -7.23 -7.06 23.70
C VAL A 106 -7.42 -5.61 23.28
N SER A 107 -7.74 -4.74 24.23
CA SER A 107 -7.92 -3.30 23.97
C SER A 107 -6.64 -2.61 23.52
N ALA A 108 -5.50 -2.97 24.12
CA ALA A 108 -4.19 -2.44 23.73
C ALA A 108 -3.84 -2.84 22.29
N TYR A 109 -4.11 -4.11 21.91
CA TYR A 109 -3.87 -4.56 20.55
C TYR A 109 -4.80 -3.89 19.53
N ASN A 110 -6.10 -3.76 19.83
CA ASN A 110 -7.04 -3.05 18.96
C ASN A 110 -6.66 -1.56 18.76
N LYS A 111 -5.99 -0.93 19.74
CA LYS A 111 -5.51 0.45 19.65
C LYS A 111 -4.13 0.59 18.98
N ASN A 112 -3.50 -0.52 18.60
CA ASN A 112 -2.18 -0.49 17.97
C ASN A 112 -2.24 0.28 16.64
N LYS A 113 -1.20 1.09 16.37
CA LYS A 113 -1.08 1.88 15.15
C LYS A 113 -1.22 1.02 13.89
N LEU A 114 -0.59 -0.15 13.84
CA LEU A 114 -0.66 -1.03 12.67
C LEU A 114 -2.08 -1.52 12.38
N VAL A 115 -2.80 -1.92 13.44
CA VAL A 115 -4.19 -2.37 13.34
C VAL A 115 -5.09 -1.24 12.85
N ASN A 116 -4.93 -0.03 13.39
CA ASN A 116 -5.71 1.13 12.96
C ASN A 116 -5.40 1.53 11.52
N LEU A 117 -4.14 1.52 11.09
CA LEU A 117 -3.79 1.83 9.70
C LEU A 117 -4.41 0.85 8.70
N ILE A 118 -4.44 -0.44 9.05
CA ILE A 118 -5.12 -1.45 8.22
C ILE A 118 -6.63 -1.21 8.25
N LEU A 119 -7.22 -0.99 9.43
CA LEU A 119 -8.66 -0.74 9.58
C LEU A 119 -9.10 0.50 8.78
N GLU A 120 -8.31 1.58 8.78
CA GLU A 120 -8.55 2.80 8.00
C GLU A 120 -8.63 2.50 6.50
N GLN A 121 -7.79 1.61 5.97
CA GLN A 121 -7.85 1.20 4.56
C GLN A 121 -9.12 0.39 4.23
N THR A 122 -9.75 -0.23 5.23
CA THR A 122 -10.99 -1.00 5.05
C THR A 122 -12.24 -0.11 5.06
N LEU A 123 -12.13 1.12 5.57
CA LEU A 123 -13.25 2.04 5.66
C LEU A 123 -13.59 2.58 4.27
N ILE A 124 -14.85 2.40 3.87
CA ILE A 124 -15.40 3.08 2.69
C ILE A 124 -15.27 4.58 2.95
N PRO A 125 -14.64 5.35 2.04
CA PRO A 125 -14.48 6.79 2.23
C PRO A 125 -15.83 7.46 2.49
N THR A 126 -15.90 8.35 3.50
CA THR A 126 -17.15 8.97 3.95
C THR A 126 -17.90 9.67 2.82
N HIS A 127 -17.20 10.24 1.84
CA HIS A 127 -17.82 10.88 0.68
C HIS A 127 -18.50 9.87 -0.27
N VAL A 128 -17.99 8.64 -0.37
CA VAL A 128 -18.64 7.55 -1.13
C VAL A 128 -19.89 7.08 -0.39
N LEU A 129 -19.76 6.83 0.92
CA LEU A 129 -20.87 6.37 1.76
C LEU A 129 -22.06 7.35 1.75
N ASN A 130 -21.77 8.66 1.75
CA ASN A 130 -22.78 9.72 1.82
C ASN A 130 -23.04 10.38 0.46
N GLN A 131 -22.76 9.69 -0.65
CA GLN A 131 -22.99 10.26 -1.99
C GLN A 131 -24.43 10.70 -2.22
N ASP A 132 -25.40 9.97 -1.67
CA ASP A 132 -26.82 10.30 -1.79
C ASP A 132 -27.17 11.60 -1.04
N ILE A 133 -26.63 11.77 0.17
CA ILE A 133 -26.77 12.99 0.98
C ILE A 133 -26.06 14.15 0.27
N TYR A 134 -24.91 13.90 -0.33
CA TYR A 134 -24.16 14.90 -1.09
C TYR A 134 -24.97 15.43 -2.28
N GLN A 135 -25.59 14.54 -3.07
CA GLN A 135 -26.47 14.97 -4.16
C GLN A 135 -27.71 15.71 -3.66
N LYS A 136 -28.32 15.26 -2.55
CA LYS A 136 -29.45 15.96 -1.92
C LYS A 136 -29.03 17.37 -1.46
N ALA A 137 -27.84 17.52 -0.89
CA ALA A 137 -27.30 18.81 -0.47
C ALA A 137 -27.10 19.76 -1.66
N ILE A 138 -26.59 19.27 -2.79
CA ILE A 138 -26.48 20.05 -4.03
C ILE A 138 -27.86 20.54 -4.49
N ASN A 139 -28.86 19.66 -4.48
CA ASN A 139 -30.22 20.02 -4.91
C ASN A 139 -30.84 21.09 -4.01
N VAL A 140 -30.64 21.00 -2.68
CA VAL A 140 -31.09 22.02 -1.73
C VAL A 140 -30.37 23.35 -1.96
N GLN A 141 -29.06 23.33 -2.20
CA GLN A 141 -28.29 24.55 -2.51
C GLN A 141 -28.74 25.18 -3.83
N ALA A 142 -29.07 24.37 -4.85
CA ALA A 142 -29.60 24.86 -6.12
C ALA A 142 -30.98 25.52 -5.95
N ASP A 143 -31.85 24.94 -5.12
CA ASP A 143 -33.14 25.54 -4.78
C ASP A 143 -32.98 26.88 -4.04
N MET A 144 -32.11 26.92 -3.01
CA MET A 144 -31.83 28.15 -2.27
C MET A 144 -31.25 29.25 -3.17
N MET A 145 -30.39 28.90 -4.11
CA MET A 145 -29.84 29.85 -5.10
C MET A 145 -30.94 30.51 -5.95
N MET A 146 -31.95 29.74 -6.38
CA MET A 146 -33.01 30.23 -7.27
C MET A 146 -34.15 30.92 -6.51
N ASN A 147 -34.50 30.40 -5.33
CA ASN A 147 -35.78 30.68 -4.67
C ASN A 147 -35.67 31.39 -3.33
N ALA A 148 -34.48 31.49 -2.69
CA ALA A 148 -34.37 32.12 -1.37
C ALA A 148 -34.76 33.62 -1.40
N LYS A 149 -35.31 34.15 -0.30
CA LYS A 149 -35.73 35.57 -0.24
C LYS A 149 -34.56 36.56 -0.07
N SER A 150 -33.44 36.09 0.49
CA SER A 150 -32.26 36.91 0.76
C SER A 150 -31.26 36.76 -0.37
N GLU A 151 -30.89 37.87 -1.01
CA GLU A 151 -29.83 37.88 -2.04
C GLU A 151 -28.50 37.35 -1.51
N LYS A 152 -28.19 37.61 -0.24
CA LYS A 152 -27.00 37.06 0.43
C LYS A 152 -27.03 35.54 0.48
N VAL A 153 -28.17 34.93 0.81
CA VAL A 153 -28.32 33.46 0.86
C VAL A 153 -28.21 32.87 -0.55
N ARG A 154 -28.76 33.55 -1.56
CA ARG A 154 -28.62 33.11 -2.97
C ARG A 154 -27.16 33.11 -3.42
N VAL A 155 -26.41 34.17 -3.10
CA VAL A 155 -24.98 34.28 -3.43
C VAL A 155 -24.14 33.28 -2.65
N GLU A 156 -24.42 33.06 -1.36
CA GLU A 156 -23.73 32.04 -0.56
C GLU A 156 -23.97 30.63 -1.10
N ALA A 157 -25.21 30.31 -1.49
CA ALA A 157 -25.55 29.03 -2.11
C ALA A 157 -24.87 28.85 -3.47
N ALA A 158 -24.88 29.89 -4.32
CA ALA A 158 -24.16 29.89 -5.60
C ALA A 158 -22.65 29.68 -5.43
N ASN A 159 -22.03 30.39 -4.49
CA ASN A 159 -20.60 30.25 -4.18
C ASN A 159 -20.27 28.84 -3.64
N SER A 160 -21.14 28.28 -2.79
CA SER A 160 -20.99 26.92 -2.28
C SER A 160 -20.99 25.89 -3.42
N LEU A 161 -21.94 26.00 -4.36
CA LEU A 161 -22.01 25.15 -5.55
C LEU A 161 -20.77 25.31 -6.44
N LEU A 162 -20.33 26.54 -6.70
CA LEU A 162 -19.14 26.79 -7.54
C LEU A 162 -17.86 26.21 -6.94
N ASN A 163 -17.71 26.24 -5.62
CA ASN A 163 -16.54 25.69 -4.93
C ASN A 163 -16.56 24.15 -4.86
N HIS A 164 -17.71 23.55 -4.55
CA HIS A 164 -17.81 22.11 -4.35
C HIS A 164 -18.00 21.32 -5.66
N LEU A 165 -18.55 21.94 -6.70
CA LEU A 165 -18.68 21.38 -8.05
C LEU A 165 -17.60 21.90 -9.00
N LYS A 166 -16.59 22.62 -8.48
CA LYS A 166 -15.41 22.96 -9.25
C LYS A 166 -14.86 21.65 -9.82
N ARG A 167 -14.54 21.65 -11.12
CA ARG A 167 -13.84 20.52 -11.73
C ARG A 167 -12.64 20.20 -10.83
N PRO A 168 -12.37 18.92 -10.52
CA PRO A 168 -11.16 18.58 -9.78
C PRO A 168 -10.02 19.30 -10.46
N ASP A 169 -9.34 20.20 -9.73
CA ASP A 169 -8.09 20.76 -10.21
C ASP A 169 -7.28 19.53 -10.52
N THR A 170 -7.04 19.28 -11.82
CA THR A 170 -6.45 18.04 -12.32
C THR A 170 -5.38 17.66 -11.33
N HIS A 171 -5.64 16.66 -10.50
CA HIS A 171 -4.61 16.08 -9.69
C HIS A 171 -3.66 15.62 -10.78
N LYS A 172 -2.59 16.40 -10.98
CA LYS A 172 -1.37 15.87 -11.53
C LYS A 172 -1.17 14.69 -10.61
N VAL A 173 -1.56 13.54 -11.10
CA VAL A 173 -0.98 12.30 -10.69
C VAL A 173 0.47 12.54 -11.10
N GLU A 174 1.21 13.24 -10.24
CA GLU A 174 2.58 12.91 -9.96
C GLU A 174 2.47 11.47 -9.48
N LEU A 175 2.29 10.57 -10.46
CA LEU A 175 3.11 9.41 -10.57
C LEU A 175 4.52 9.96 -10.44
N GLU A 176 4.93 10.17 -9.20
CA GLU A 176 6.24 9.74 -8.75
C GLU A 176 6.33 8.24 -9.07
N ILE A 177 6.37 7.91 -10.37
CA ILE A 177 7.47 7.12 -10.87
C ILE A 177 8.69 8.01 -10.62
N GLY A 178 9.04 8.18 -9.34
CA GLY A 178 10.41 8.21 -8.95
C GLY A 178 10.94 6.90 -9.48
N ILE A 179 11.37 6.91 -10.74
CA ILE A 179 12.53 6.15 -11.18
C ILE A 179 13.60 6.67 -10.24
N LYS A 180 13.60 6.07 -9.05
CA LYS A 180 14.53 6.30 -7.97
C LYS A 180 15.81 5.78 -8.56
N ASP A 181 16.54 6.65 -9.27
CA ASP A 181 17.78 6.41 -10.01
C ASP A 181 18.02 4.91 -10.14
N SER A 182 17.37 4.27 -11.13
CA SER A 182 17.57 2.84 -11.34
C SER A 182 19.08 2.63 -11.39
N SER A 183 19.61 1.83 -10.46
CA SER A 183 21.05 1.57 -10.35
C SER A 183 21.64 1.22 -11.73
N GLY A 184 20.86 0.54 -12.57
CA GLY A 184 21.20 0.26 -13.96
C GLY A 184 21.44 1.49 -14.85
N LEU A 185 20.72 2.62 -14.70
CA LEU A 185 21.00 3.82 -15.51
C LEU A 185 22.30 4.50 -15.08
N ARG A 186 22.63 4.43 -13.79
CA ARG A 186 23.87 4.97 -13.23
C ARG A 186 25.06 4.10 -13.60
N GLU A 187 24.92 2.78 -13.49
CA GLU A 187 25.91 1.79 -13.95
C GLU A 187 26.13 1.88 -15.47
N LEU A 188 25.07 2.06 -16.26
CA LEU A 188 25.18 2.28 -17.70
C LEU A 188 25.91 3.59 -18.00
N LYS A 189 25.61 4.68 -17.29
CA LYS A 189 26.29 5.97 -17.46
C LYS A 189 27.77 5.88 -17.11
N ASP A 190 28.13 5.17 -16.03
CA ASP A 190 29.51 4.99 -15.61
C ASP A 190 30.28 4.10 -16.61
N SER A 191 29.64 3.04 -17.12
CA SER A 191 30.20 2.17 -18.17
C SER A 191 30.42 2.92 -19.48
N MET A 192 29.47 3.76 -19.88
CA MET A 192 29.60 4.62 -21.06
C MET A 192 30.70 5.66 -20.90
N ALA A 193 30.87 6.23 -19.69
CA ALA A 193 31.94 7.18 -19.41
C ALA A 193 33.33 6.52 -19.49
N GLN A 194 33.48 5.30 -18.97
CA GLN A 194 34.71 4.52 -19.06
C GLN A 194 35.05 4.13 -20.50
N LEU A 195 34.06 3.65 -21.26
CA LEU A 195 34.24 3.32 -22.68
C LEU A 195 34.65 4.55 -23.51
N ALA A 196 34.00 5.70 -23.27
CA ALA A 196 34.33 6.96 -23.92
C ALA A 196 35.73 7.48 -23.54
N GLN A 197 36.23 7.17 -22.35
CA GLN A 197 37.60 7.50 -21.95
C GLN A 197 38.62 6.59 -22.66
N GLN A 198 38.40 5.27 -22.66
CA GLN A 198 39.26 4.33 -23.39
C GLN A 198 39.33 4.64 -24.88
N GLN A 199 38.21 4.98 -25.51
CA GLN A 199 38.18 5.39 -26.91
C GLN A 199 38.99 6.67 -27.16
N ARG A 200 38.93 7.65 -26.26
CA ARG A 200 39.75 8.86 -26.35
C ARG A 200 41.24 8.56 -26.20
N ASP A 201 41.61 7.69 -25.28
CA ASP A 201 43.02 7.32 -25.05
C ASP A 201 43.59 6.53 -26.25
N MET A 202 42.80 5.63 -26.87
CA MET A 202 43.20 4.91 -28.08
C MET A 202 43.36 5.83 -29.31
N ILE A 203 42.55 6.89 -29.41
CA ILE A 203 42.69 7.91 -30.46
C ILE A 203 43.96 8.75 -30.22
N GLN A 204 44.22 9.15 -28.97
CA GLN A 204 45.41 9.94 -28.62
C GLN A 204 46.71 9.13 -28.77
N GLY A 205 46.68 7.83 -28.49
CA GLY A 205 47.80 6.92 -28.72
C GLY A 205 48.05 6.57 -30.20
N GLY A 206 47.23 7.07 -31.13
CA GLY A 206 47.39 6.84 -32.57
C GLY A 206 47.08 5.41 -33.03
N HIS A 207 46.50 4.58 -32.15
CA HIS A 207 46.17 3.18 -32.45
C HIS A 207 44.86 3.04 -33.25
N ILE A 208 43.95 4.02 -33.13
CA ILE A 208 42.66 4.04 -33.84
C ILE A 208 42.36 5.48 -34.30
N SER A 209 41.81 5.66 -35.50
CA SER A 209 41.38 6.99 -35.97
C SER A 209 40.00 7.37 -35.43
N ALA A 210 39.77 8.66 -35.16
CA ALA A 210 38.46 9.17 -34.74
C ALA A 210 37.33 8.83 -35.72
N ARG A 211 37.67 8.70 -37.02
CA ARG A 211 36.74 8.25 -38.06
C ARG A 211 36.29 6.80 -37.86
N SER A 212 37.20 5.92 -37.43
CA SER A 212 36.86 4.52 -37.17
C SER A 212 35.95 4.35 -35.96
N VAL A 213 36.17 5.13 -34.89
CA VAL A 213 35.32 5.09 -33.69
C VAL A 213 33.90 5.59 -33.98
N ALA A 214 33.76 6.64 -34.80
CA ALA A 214 32.45 7.18 -35.19
C ALA A 214 31.62 6.21 -36.07
N HIS A 215 32.27 5.25 -36.73
CA HIS A 215 31.61 4.24 -37.55
C HIS A 215 31.36 2.92 -36.81
N SER A 216 31.79 2.80 -35.54
CA SER A 216 31.54 1.61 -34.75
C SER A 216 30.07 1.53 -34.32
N PRO A 217 29.37 0.42 -34.58
CA PRO A 217 28.00 0.24 -34.11
C PRO A 217 27.97 0.16 -32.57
N LEU A 218 27.02 0.83 -31.94
CA LEU A 218 26.73 0.66 -30.52
C LEU A 218 26.16 -0.74 -30.30
N VAL A 219 26.99 -1.65 -29.79
CA VAL A 219 26.53 -2.97 -29.33
C VAL A 219 26.02 -2.79 -27.91
N ILE A 220 24.70 -2.75 -27.76
CA ILE A 220 24.06 -2.91 -26.46
C ILE A 220 23.82 -4.41 -26.31
N GLU A 221 24.75 -5.11 -25.66
CA GLU A 221 24.47 -6.47 -25.18
C GLU A 221 23.45 -6.32 -24.04
N ALA A 222 22.19 -6.64 -24.34
CA ALA A 222 21.24 -6.93 -23.29
C ALA A 222 21.76 -8.19 -22.58
N GLY A 223 22.11 -8.07 -21.30
CA GLY A 223 22.46 -9.23 -20.50
C GLY A 223 21.32 -10.24 -20.55
N ASP A 224 21.59 -11.40 -21.15
CA ASP A 224 20.76 -12.58 -20.95
C ASP A 224 20.92 -12.96 -19.47
N ASP A 225 19.88 -12.67 -18.68
CA ASP A 225 19.71 -13.20 -17.33
C ASP A 225 19.48 -14.73 -17.46
N GLU A 226 20.52 -15.52 -17.15
CA GLU A 226 20.40 -16.91 -16.67
C GLU A 226 20.38 -16.96 -15.13
#